data_AF-A0A2E7V3S8-F1
#
_entry.id   AF-A0A2E7V3S8-F1
#
_cell.length_a   1.000
_cell.length_b   1.000
_cell.length_c   1.000
_cell.angle_alpha   90.00
_cell.angle_beta   90.00
_cell.angle_gamma   90.00
#
_symmetry.space_group_name_H-M   'P 1'
#
loop_
_entity.id
_entity.type
_entity.pdbx_description
1 polymer ?
#
loop_
_entity_poly.entity_id
_entity_poly.type
_entity_poly.pdbx_seq_one_letter_code
_entity_poly.pdbx_strand_id
1 'polypeptide(L)' 'MTTDKNTSTTIKYILQFGDSDRETFSITIDKFTGKFIEPPIENAPEWTKLAFEQCPNCPLNTADNEY' A
#
# COMPACT_ATOMS: atom_id res chain seq x y z
N MET A 1 -21.24 10.68 -17.32
CA MET A 1 -20.67 10.45 -15.97
C MET A 1 -19.50 11.42 -15.84
N THR A 2 -19.71 12.49 -15.10
CA THR A 2 -18.81 13.64 -14.97
C THR A 2 -17.55 13.24 -14.20
N THR A 3 -16.41 13.30 -14.87
CA THR A 3 -15.08 13.09 -14.30
C THR A 3 -14.71 14.31 -13.47
N ASP A 4 -15.00 14.29 -12.17
CA ASP A 4 -14.54 15.34 -11.26
C ASP A 4 -13.01 15.26 -11.12
N LYS A 5 -12.35 16.27 -11.67
CA LYS A 5 -10.90 16.33 -11.93
C LYS A 5 -10.05 16.58 -10.68
N ASN A 6 -10.55 16.28 -9.47
CA ASN A 6 -9.89 16.63 -8.20
C ASN A 6 -10.12 15.65 -7.03
N THR A 7 -10.37 14.37 -7.32
CA THR A 7 -10.67 13.34 -6.30
C THR A 7 -9.43 12.79 -5.58
N SER A 8 -8.20 13.10 -6.01
CA SER A 8 -6.97 12.54 -5.44
C SER A 8 -6.09 13.56 -4.73
N THR A 9 -5.32 13.10 -3.75
CA THR A 9 -4.25 13.88 -3.10
C THR A 9 -2.98 13.05 -3.00
N THR A 10 -1.83 13.72 -3.03
CA THR A 10 -0.52 13.08 -2.94
C THR A 10 0.14 13.47 -1.63
N ILE A 11 0.61 12.47 -0.87
CA ILE A 11 1.30 12.64 0.39
C ILE A 11 2.75 12.24 0.19
N LYS A 12 3.68 13.13 0.53
CA LYS A 12 5.11 12.86 0.50
C LYS A 12 5.59 12.40 1.87
N TYR A 13 6.07 11.16 1.94
CA TYR A 13 6.69 10.58 3.12
C TYR A 13 8.19 10.76 3.08
N ILE A 14 8.77 11.10 4.23
CA ILE A 14 10.20 11.22 4.44
C ILE A 14 10.51 10.39 5.68
N LEU A 15 11.13 9.24 5.49
CA LEU A 15 11.58 8.37 6.58
C LEU A 15 13.07 8.62 6.81
N GLN A 16 13.46 8.87 8.06
CA GLN A 16 14.85 9.03 8.46
C GLN A 16 15.27 7.81 9.28
N PHE A 17 16.31 7.12 8.85
CA PHE A 17 16.92 5.96 9.48
C PHE A 17 18.31 6.33 9.96
N GLY A 18 18.48 6.44 11.29
CA GLY A 18 19.73 6.90 11.88
C GLY A 18 20.15 8.30 11.37
N ASP A 19 21.46 8.55 11.37
CA ASP A 19 21.99 9.89 11.13
C ASP A 19 22.09 10.28 9.64
N SER A 20 22.15 9.31 8.72
CA SER A 20 22.40 9.59 7.30
C SER A 20 21.42 8.96 6.32
N ASP A 21 20.67 7.93 6.71
CA ASP A 21 19.85 7.20 5.75
C ASP A 21 18.47 7.82 5.71
N ARG A 22 18.04 8.21 4.52
CA ARG A 22 16.74 8.84 4.31
C ARG A 22 16.06 8.22 3.10
N GLU A 23 14.86 7.70 3.33
CA GLU A 23 13.99 7.21 2.26
C GLU A 23 12.90 8.25 2.02
N THR A 24 12.63 8.56 0.76
CA THR A 24 11.59 9.53 0.39
C THR A 24 10.74 8.95 -0.72
N PHE A 25 9.46 8.78 -0.45
CA PHE A 25 8.49 8.31 -1.44
C PHE A 25 7.21 9.12 -1.34
N SER A 26 6.39 9.06 -2.38
CA SER A 26 5.08 9.71 -2.40
C SER A 26 4.03 8.65 -2.64
N ILE A 27 2.86 8.81 -2.03
CA ILE A 27 1.69 7.99 -2.32
C ILE A 27 0.57 8.89 -2.82
N THR A 28 -0.25 8.38 -3.74
CA THR A 28 -1.47 9.05 -4.19
C THR A 28 -2.70 8.28 -3.74
N ILE A 29 -3.58 8.99 -3.03
CA ILE A 29 -4.81 8.43 -2.47
C ILE A 29 -6.04 9.13 -3.03
N ASP A 30 -7.13 8.39 -3.17
CA ASP A 30 -8.46 8.94 -3.39
C ASP A 30 -8.98 9.56 -2.09
N LYS A 31 -9.35 10.85 -2.14
CA LYS A 31 -9.72 11.66 -0.98
C LYS A 31 -11.00 11.19 -0.27
N PHE A 32 -11.89 10.48 -0.98
CA PHE A 32 -13.19 10.09 -0.45
C PHE A 32 -13.17 8.67 0.12
N THR A 33 -12.41 7.78 -0.51
CA THR A 33 -12.32 6.38 -0.11
C THR A 33 -11.10 6.07 0.75
N GLY A 34 -10.09 6.94 0.74
CA GLY A 34 -8.80 6.71 1.40
C GLY A 34 -7.96 5.60 0.77
N LYS A 35 -8.38 5.07 -0.39
CA LYS A 35 -7.67 3.99 -1.07
C LYS A 35 -6.52 4.55 -1.91
N PHE A 36 -5.44 3.77 -2.02
CA PHE A 36 -4.38 4.03 -2.98
C PHE A 36 -4.94 4.00 -4.40
N ILE A 37 -4.49 4.94 -5.22
CA ILE A 37 -4.81 5.00 -6.65
C ILE A 37 -3.79 4.19 -7.48
N GLU A 38 -2.61 3.96 -6.91
CA GLU A 38 -1.56 3.16 -7.53
C GLU A 38 -2.03 1.71 -7.78
N PRO A 39 -1.60 1.10 -8.90
CA PRO A 39 -1.93 -0.30 -9.18
C PRO A 39 -1.29 -1.22 -8.13
N PRO A 40 -1.88 -2.42 -7.89
CA PRO A 40 -1.27 -3.43 -7.04
C PRO A 40 0.16 -3.77 -7.49
N ILE A 41 1.03 -4.08 -6.52
CA ILE A 41 2.41 -4.49 -6.80
C ILE A 41 2.38 -5.85 -7.51
N GLU A 42 2.69 -5.88 -8.81
CA GLU A 42 2.62 -7.11 -9.62
C GLU A 42 3.60 -8.20 -9.17
N ASN A 43 4.73 -7.82 -8.59
CA ASN A 43 5.79 -8.74 -8.17
C ASN A 43 6.18 -8.45 -6.72
N ALA A 44 5.21 -8.54 -5.82
CA ALA A 44 5.48 -8.36 -4.40
C ALA A 44 6.42 -9.49 -3.91
N PRO A 45 7.40 -9.20 -3.05
CA PRO A 45 8.33 -10.22 -2.55
C PRO A 45 7.60 -11.40 -1.90
N GLU A 46 8.15 -12.62 -1.99
CA GLU A 46 7.53 -13.82 -1.42
C GLU A 46 7.15 -13.69 0.07
N TRP A 47 7.94 -12.95 0.85
CA TRP A 47 7.66 -12.73 2.27
C TRP A 47 6.38 -11.93 2.53
N THR A 48 5.84 -11.25 1.52
CA THR A 48 4.59 -10.50 1.60
C THR A 48 3.36 -11.38 1.38
N LYS A 49 3.52 -12.61 0.87
CA LYS A 49 2.38 -13.52 0.66
C LYS A 49 1.78 -13.91 2.00
N LEU A 50 0.46 -13.98 2.05
CA LEU A 50 -0.26 -14.46 3.22
C LEU A 50 0.15 -15.90 3.60
N ALA A 51 0.62 -16.70 2.63
CA ALA A 51 1.10 -18.05 2.86
C ALA A 51 2.49 -18.12 3.54
N PHE A 52 3.26 -17.04 3.54
CA PHE A 52 4.61 -17.02 4.13
C PHE A 52 4.55 -17.09 5.66
N GLU A 53 3.74 -16.23 6.29
CA GLU A 53 3.54 -16.22 7.74
C GLU A 53 2.15 -15.63 8.08
N GLN A 54 1.27 -16.43 8.69
CA GLN A 54 -0.02 -15.96 9.19
C GLN A 54 0.01 -15.79 10.71
N CYS A 55 -0.51 -14.67 11.20
CA CYS A 55 -0.64 -14.50 12.64
C CYS A 55 -1.69 -15.48 13.21
N PRO A 56 -1.58 -15.90 14.50
CA PRO A 56 -2.44 -16.96 15.06
C PRO A 56 -3.95 -16.70 15.01
N ASN A 57 -4.35 -15.43 14.91
CA ASN A 57 -5.75 -15.00 14.86
C ASN A 57 -6.08 -14.30 13.53
N CYS A 58 -5.36 -14.62 12.45
CA CYS A 58 -5.59 -13.98 11.15
C CYS A 58 -6.98 -14.36 10.62
N PRO A 59 -7.84 -13.38 10.30
CA PRO A 59 -9.16 -13.65 9.73
C PRO A 59 -9.10 -13.93 8.22
N LEU A 60 -7.94 -13.72 7.58
CA LEU A 60 -7.74 -13.91 6.15
C LEU A 60 -7.35 -15.35 5.86
N ASN A 61 -7.64 -15.81 4.64
CA ASN A 61 -7.23 -17.12 4.16
C ASN A 61 -6.61 -17.00 2.77
N THR A 62 -5.76 -17.97 2.42
CA THR A 62 -5.00 -17.99 1.16
C THR A 62 -5.83 -18.38 -0.07
N ALA A 63 -7.06 -18.87 0.11
CA ALA A 63 -7.95 -19.15 -1.01
C ALA A 63 -8.59 -17.86 -1.55
N ASP A 64 -8.86 -16.89 -0.67
CA ASP A 64 -9.50 -15.62 -1.00
C ASP A 64 -8.51 -14.45 -1.13
N ASN A 65 -7.32 -14.54 -0.50
CA ASN A 65 -6.32 -13.49 -0.45
C ASN A 65 -4.91 -14.06 -0.65
N GLU A 66 -4.20 -13.63 -1.69
CA GLU A 66 -2.82 -14.10 -1.95
C GLU A 66 -1.78 -13.40 -1.07
N TYR A 67 -2.01 -12.12 -0.76
CA TYR A 67 -1.14 -11.23 0.02
C TYR A 67 -1.90 -10.65 1.21
#